data_AF-A0A494X2M8-F1
#
_entry.id   AF-A0A494X2M8-F1
#
_cell.length_a   1.000
_cell.length_b   1.000
_cell.length_c   1.000
_cell.angle_alpha   90.00
_cell.angle_beta   90.00
_cell.angle_gamma   90.00
#
_symmetry.space_group_name_H-M   'P 1'
#
loop_
_entity.id
_entity.type
_entity.pdbx_description
1 polymer ?
#
loop_
_entity_poly.entity_id
_entity_poly.type
_entity_poly.pdbx_seq_one_letter_code
_entity_poly.pdbx_strand_id
1 'polypeptide(L)'
;MPIGDRALAWIRKYLDEVRPQLALASDTGTLFLAVTGDSIGTRSLGLLVSDYIKRSGVDKRGSCHLFRHTMATLMLENGADVRFVQVMLGHAQLTSTQIYTQVAIRALKEIHTATHPARLERREEAERIEQTQPNRLLKRVYGQKEA
;
A
#
# COMPACT_ATOMS: atom_id res chain seq x y z
N MET A 1 -3.10 -8.89 7.29
CA MET A 1 -2.66 -7.53 6.91
C MET A 1 -3.48 -7.04 5.73
N PRO A 2 -4.20 -5.92 5.82
CA PRO A 2 -4.87 -5.34 4.68
C PRO A 2 -3.85 -4.75 3.70
N ILE A 3 -4.11 -4.94 2.41
CA ILE A 3 -3.30 -4.42 1.30
C ILE A 3 -4.24 -3.56 0.45
N GLY A 4 -3.85 -2.32 0.14
CA GLY A 4 -4.67 -1.43 -0.68
C GLY A 4 -4.75 -1.86 -2.14
N ASP A 5 -5.84 -1.53 -2.82
CA ASP A 5 -6.11 -1.92 -4.22
C ASP A 5 -5.00 -1.49 -5.18
N ARG A 6 -4.39 -0.32 -4.95
CA ARG A 6 -3.26 0.16 -5.74
C ARG A 6 -2.04 -0.75 -5.60
N ALA A 7 -1.73 -1.19 -4.39
CA ALA A 7 -0.62 -2.12 -4.16
C ALA A 7 -0.91 -3.48 -4.80
N LEU A 8 -2.16 -3.97 -4.71
CA LEU A 8 -2.57 -5.19 -5.40
C LEU A 8 -2.44 -5.10 -6.92
N ALA A 9 -2.79 -3.95 -7.52
CA ALA A 9 -2.62 -3.74 -8.96
C ALA A 9 -1.14 -3.82 -9.37
N TRP A 10 -0.23 -3.22 -8.60
CA TRP A 10 1.21 -3.32 -8.88
C TRP A 10 1.78 -4.72 -8.63
N ILE A 11 1.31 -5.43 -7.61
CA ILE A 11 1.69 -6.83 -7.36
C ILE A 11 1.26 -7.71 -8.53
N ARG A 12 0.02 -7.58 -9.01
CA ARG A 12 -0.47 -8.32 -10.18
C ARG A 12 0.39 -8.03 -11.41
N LYS A 13 0.63 -6.75 -11.71
CA LYS A 13 1.51 -6.36 -12.81
C LYS A 13 2.89 -7.01 -12.72
N TYR A 14 3.49 -7.01 -11.53
CA TYR A 14 4.77 -7.68 -11.29
C TYR A 14 4.70 -9.20 -11.52
N LEU A 15 3.65 -9.86 -11.03
CA LEU A 15 3.44 -11.30 -11.21
C LEU A 15 3.24 -11.69 -12.67
N ASP A 16 2.56 -10.86 -13.45
CA ASP A 16 2.20 -11.15 -14.84
C ASP A 16 3.34 -10.79 -15.80
N GLU A 17 4.03 -9.68 -15.57
CA GLU A 17 4.99 -9.13 -16.54
C GLU A 17 6.45 -9.38 -16.18
N VAL A 18 6.81 -9.38 -14.89
CA VAL A 18 8.23 -9.33 -14.46
C VAL A 18 8.69 -10.65 -13.84
N ARG A 19 7.93 -11.19 -12.88
CA ARG A 19 8.30 -12.40 -12.13
C ARG A 19 8.58 -13.61 -13.05
N PRO A 20 7.81 -13.88 -14.12
CA PRO A 20 8.08 -15.01 -15.01
C PRO A 20 9.43 -14.93 -15.73
N GLN A 21 9.99 -13.73 -15.88
CA GLN A 21 11.31 -13.53 -16.49
C GLN A 21 12.47 -13.76 -15.50
N LEU A 22 12.18 -13.72 -14.19
CA LEU A 22 13.18 -13.86 -13.13
C LEU A 22 13.13 -15.24 -12.46
N ALA A 23 11.98 -15.90 -12.48
CA ALA A 23 11.81 -17.19 -11.82
C ALA A 23 12.66 -18.27 -12.50
N LEU A 24 13.46 -18.98 -11.69
CA LEU A 24 14.21 -20.15 -12.12
C LEU A 24 13.31 -21.39 -12.17
N ALA A 25 13.75 -22.44 -12.86
CA ALA A 25 13.02 -23.71 -12.94
C ALA A 25 12.71 -24.33 -11.56
N SER A 26 13.54 -24.05 -10.55
CA SER A 26 13.33 -24.40 -9.15
C SER A 26 12.65 -23.26 -8.39
N ASP A 27 11.42 -22.89 -8.77
CA ASP A 27 10.66 -21.84 -8.09
C ASP A 27 10.21 -22.31 -6.70
N THR A 28 10.65 -21.59 -5.66
CA THR A 28 10.31 -21.85 -4.26
C THR A 28 8.99 -21.22 -3.81
N GLY A 29 8.30 -20.51 -4.70
CA GLY A 29 7.09 -19.75 -4.39
C GLY A 29 7.38 -18.40 -3.71
N THR A 30 8.64 -17.94 -3.72
CA THR A 30 9.01 -16.63 -3.17
C THR A 30 8.36 -15.52 -4.00
N LEU A 31 7.62 -14.61 -3.36
CA LEU A 31 6.89 -13.56 -4.08
C LEU A 31 7.84 -12.62 -4.82
N PHE A 32 8.75 -11.95 -4.12
CA PHE A 32 9.68 -10.97 -4.72
C PHE A 32 11.06 -11.56 -4.92
N LEU A 33 11.52 -11.55 -6.18
CA LEU A 33 12.81 -12.08 -6.58
C LEU A 33 13.81 -10.95 -6.86
N ALA A 34 15.08 -11.22 -6.59
CA ALA A 34 16.20 -10.46 -7.10
C ALA A 34 16.39 -10.73 -8.60
N VAL A 35 17.22 -9.92 -9.27
CA VAL A 35 17.55 -10.11 -10.69
C VAL A 35 18.24 -11.47 -10.94
N THR A 36 18.86 -12.06 -9.91
CA THR A 36 19.47 -13.40 -9.97
C THR A 36 18.46 -14.55 -9.92
N GLY A 37 17.18 -14.26 -9.65
CA GLY A 37 16.12 -15.25 -9.47
C GLY A 37 15.96 -15.77 -8.04
N ASP A 38 16.86 -15.40 -7.12
CA ASP A 38 16.76 -15.73 -5.70
C ASP A 38 15.82 -14.79 -4.95
N SER A 39 15.52 -15.12 -3.68
CA SER A 39 14.76 -14.22 -2.80
C SER A 39 15.49 -12.88 -2.59
N ILE A 40 14.76 -11.76 -2.66
CA ILE A 40 15.34 -10.45 -2.39
C ILE A 40 15.69 -10.32 -0.89
N GLY A 41 16.96 -10.07 -0.60
CA GLY A 41 17.43 -9.81 0.76
C GLY A 41 16.97 -8.46 1.32
N THR A 42 16.79 -8.36 2.64
CA THR A 42 16.35 -7.13 3.33
C THR A 42 17.27 -5.94 3.08
N ARG A 43 18.59 -6.17 3.08
CA ARG A 43 19.59 -5.13 2.76
C ARG A 43 19.44 -4.63 1.33
N SER A 44 19.31 -5.54 0.37
CA SER A 44 19.17 -5.21 -1.06
C SER A 44 17.88 -4.42 -1.32
N LEU A 45 16.77 -4.84 -0.69
CA LEU A 45 15.52 -4.10 -0.75
C LEU A 45 15.67 -2.68 -0.16
N GLY A 46 16.35 -2.55 0.98
CA GLY A 46 16.63 -1.25 1.59
C GLY A 46 17.42 -0.31 0.67
N LEU A 47 18.46 -0.82 0.01
CA LEU A 47 19.28 -0.05 -0.93
C LEU A 47 18.47 0.37 -2.17
N LEU A 48 17.71 -0.56 -2.75
CA LEU A 48 16.83 -0.31 -3.89
C LEU A 48 15.83 0.81 -3.58
N VAL A 49 15.18 0.73 -2.41
CA VAL A 49 14.22 1.73 -1.97
C VAL A 49 14.89 3.09 -1.72
N SER A 50 16.08 3.10 -1.10
CA SER A 50 16.85 4.33 -0.92
C SER A 50 17.23 5.00 -2.24
N ASP A 51 17.59 4.23 -3.26
CA ASP A 51 17.90 4.75 -4.59
C ASP A 51 16.66 5.39 -5.23
N TYR A 52 15.49 4.73 -5.15
CA TYR A 52 14.24 5.30 -5.65
C TYR A 52 13.81 6.58 -4.92
N ILE A 53 14.01 6.68 -3.60
CA ILE A 53 13.74 7.92 -2.85
C ILE A 53 14.64 9.06 -3.35
N LYS A 54 15.93 8.78 -3.60
CA LYS A 54 16.84 9.80 -4.15
C LYS A 54 16.41 10.26 -5.55
N ARG A 55 15.96 9.32 -6.38
CA ARG A 55 15.51 9.60 -7.75
C ARG A 55 14.15 10.30 -7.83
N SER A 56 13.31 10.20 -6.80
CA SER A 56 12.00 10.83 -6.81
C SER A 56 12.03 12.34 -6.58
N GLY A 57 13.19 12.92 -6.23
CA GLY A 57 13.33 14.34 -5.92
C GLY A 57 12.73 14.74 -4.56
N VAL A 58 12.35 13.78 -3.73
CA VAL A 58 11.87 14.05 -2.37
C VAL A 58 13.06 14.43 -1.49
N ASP A 59 12.99 15.58 -0.83
CA ASP A 59 14.01 16.05 0.13
C ASP A 59 13.93 15.33 1.48
N LYS A 60 13.94 13.99 1.45
CA LYS A 60 14.01 13.12 2.62
C LYS A 60 14.96 11.98 2.32
N ARG A 61 15.78 11.62 3.30
CA ARG A 61 16.67 10.45 3.22
C ARG A 61 16.06 9.30 4.01
N GLY A 62 16.23 8.08 3.50
CA GLY A 62 15.74 6.89 4.18
C GLY A 62 15.74 5.66 3.28
N SER A 63 15.15 4.59 3.80
CA SER A 63 14.89 3.33 3.09
C SER A 63 13.48 2.84 3.44
N CYS A 64 13.24 1.53 3.48
CA CYS A 64 11.93 0.96 3.82
C CYS A 64 11.34 1.47 5.15
N HIS A 65 12.18 1.76 6.15
CA HIS A 65 11.72 2.24 7.46
C HIS A 65 11.03 3.61 7.39
N LEU A 66 11.36 4.44 6.40
CA LEU A 66 10.74 5.74 6.21
C LEU A 66 9.25 5.59 5.87
N PHE A 67 8.92 4.73 4.90
CA PHE A 67 7.53 4.44 4.53
C PHE A 67 6.72 3.87 5.69
N ARG A 68 7.36 3.00 6.47
CA ARG A 68 6.76 2.41 7.67
C ARG A 68 6.44 3.45 8.72
N HIS A 69 7.36 4.38 8.98
CA HIS A 69 7.14 5.48 9.90
C HIS A 69 6.03 6.41 9.39
N THR A 70 6.05 6.79 8.11
CA THR A 70 5.01 7.64 7.53
C THR A 70 3.64 7.00 7.63
N MET A 71 3.51 5.70 7.35
CA MET A 71 2.25 4.98 7.52
C MET A 71 1.78 4.99 8.98
N ALA A 72 2.67 4.72 9.94
CA ALA A 72 2.32 4.77 11.36
C ALA A 72 1.85 6.16 11.80
N THR A 73 2.59 7.21 11.43
CA THR A 73 2.25 8.60 11.72
C THR A 73 0.88 8.97 11.14
N LEU A 74 0.65 8.70 9.85
CA LEU A 74 -0.62 9.03 9.19
C LEU A 74 -1.80 8.28 9.79
N MET A 75 -1.61 7.03 10.21
CA MET A 75 -2.66 6.29 10.90
C MET A 75 -3.00 6.95 12.23
N LEU A 76 -1.99 7.28 13.05
CA LEU A 76 -2.20 7.93 14.35
C LEU A 76 -2.83 9.33 14.21
N GLU A 77 -2.33 10.15 13.29
CA GLU A 77 -2.86 11.50 13.02
C GLU A 77 -4.33 11.49 12.60
N ASN A 78 -4.78 10.44 11.92
CA ASN A 78 -6.17 10.26 11.51
C ASN A 78 -6.98 9.40 12.50
N GLY A 79 -6.53 9.26 13.75
CA GLY A 79 -7.30 8.66 14.84
C GLY A 79 -7.28 7.13 14.91
N ALA A 80 -6.33 6.46 14.26
CA ALA A 80 -6.14 5.03 14.46
C ALA A 80 -5.69 4.72 15.88
N ASP A 81 -6.28 3.70 16.51
CA ASP A 81 -5.79 3.18 17.78
C ASP A 81 -4.36 2.63 17.63
N VAL A 82 -3.49 3.00 18.57
CA VAL A 82 -2.08 2.59 18.63
C VAL A 82 -1.91 1.07 18.53
N ARG A 83 -2.86 0.30 19.05
CA ARG A 83 -2.86 -1.17 18.98
C ARG A 83 -2.96 -1.68 17.54
N PHE A 84 -3.74 -1.00 16.68
CA PHE A 84 -3.83 -1.36 15.26
C PHE A 84 -2.53 -1.04 14.53
N VAL A 85 -1.90 0.08 14.86
CA VAL A 85 -0.58 0.45 14.31
C VAL A 85 0.47 -0.58 14.71
N GLN A 86 0.50 -1.02 15.98
CA GLN A 86 1.43 -2.06 16.45
C GLN A 86 1.26 -3.40 15.73
N VAL A 87 0.02 -3.84 15.51
CA VAL A 87 -0.28 -5.04 14.71
C VAL A 87 0.16 -4.86 13.26
N MET A 88 -0.07 -3.68 12.68
CA MET A 88 0.34 -3.37 11.30
C MET A 88 1.86 -3.33 11.11
N LEU A 89 2.57 -2.96 12.17
CA LEU A 89 4.03 -2.96 12.22
C LEU A 89 4.58 -4.35 12.60
N GLY A 90 3.79 -5.25 13.16
CA GLY A 90 4.22 -6.63 13.43
C GLY A 90 5.07 -6.77 14.70
N HIS A 91 4.87 -5.91 15.71
CA HIS A 91 5.44 -6.16 17.03
C HIS A 91 4.65 -7.32 17.69
N ALA A 92 5.32 -8.46 17.85
CA ALA A 92 4.72 -9.77 18.14
C ALA A 92 4.33 -10.02 19.61
N GLN A 93 4.25 -9.02 20.49
CA GLN A 93 3.84 -9.22 21.88
C GLN A 93 2.68 -8.31 22.27
N LEU A 94 1.49 -8.74 21.87
CA LEU A 94 0.26 -8.50 22.63
C LEU A 94 -0.09 -9.83 23.28
N THR A 95 0.29 -10.00 24.56
CA THR A 95 -0.22 -11.08 25.39
C THR A 95 -1.76 -11.07 25.31
N SER A 96 -2.35 -12.19 24.86
CA SER A 96 -3.80 -12.48 24.59
C SER A 96 -4.33 -12.41 23.13
N THR A 97 -3.63 -13.02 22.16
CA THR A 97 -3.73 -12.74 20.70
C THR A 97 -4.68 -13.61 19.83
N GLN A 98 -5.73 -14.27 20.36
CA GLN A 98 -6.63 -15.08 19.50
C GLN A 98 -7.97 -14.42 19.15
N ILE A 99 -8.54 -13.58 20.02
CA ILE A 99 -9.85 -12.95 19.78
C ILE A 99 -9.69 -11.65 18.96
N TYR A 100 -8.52 -11.02 19.00
CA TYR A 100 -8.31 -9.70 18.41
C TYR A 100 -8.01 -9.72 16.90
N THR A 101 -7.67 -10.85 16.31
CA THR A 101 -7.14 -10.89 14.93
C THR A 101 -8.20 -10.58 13.88
N GLN A 102 -9.40 -11.16 13.98
CA GLN A 102 -10.43 -10.98 12.96
C GLN A 102 -11.09 -9.60 13.03
N VAL A 103 -11.44 -9.14 14.24
CA VAL A 103 -12.00 -7.79 14.47
C VAL A 103 -10.97 -6.73 14.13
N ALA A 104 -9.69 -6.94 14.49
CA ALA A 104 -8.63 -6.01 14.13
C ALA A 104 -8.35 -5.96 12.64
N ILE A 105 -8.45 -7.06 11.89
CA ILE A 105 -8.25 -7.02 10.43
C ILE A 105 -9.31 -6.14 9.75
N ARG A 106 -10.57 -6.23 10.17
CA ARG A 106 -11.66 -5.41 9.62
C ARG A 106 -11.47 -3.92 9.97
N ALA A 107 -11.25 -3.62 11.25
CA ALA A 107 -10.99 -2.25 11.70
C ALA A 107 -9.72 -1.68 11.03
N LEU A 108 -8.66 -2.49 10.89
CA LEU A 108 -7.42 -2.10 10.23
C LEU A 108 -7.65 -1.83 8.74
N LYS A 109 -8.52 -2.59 8.07
CA LYS A 109 -8.89 -2.35 6.68
C LYS A 109 -9.65 -1.03 6.55
N GLU A 110 -10.61 -0.76 7.43
CA GLU A 110 -11.39 0.47 7.45
C GLU A 110 -10.51 1.70 7.72
N ILE A 111 -9.66 1.63 8.74
CA ILE A 111 -8.68 2.67 9.09
C ILE A 111 -7.68 2.87 7.95
N HIS A 112 -7.02 1.82 7.47
CA HIS A 112 -6.08 1.94 6.34
C HIS A 112 -6.75 2.56 5.11
N THR A 113 -8.00 2.18 4.83
CA THR A 113 -8.78 2.77 3.73
C THR A 113 -9.08 4.25 3.97
N ALA A 114 -9.35 4.66 5.20
CA ALA A 114 -9.63 6.05 5.55
C ALA A 114 -8.37 6.94 5.54
N THR A 115 -7.21 6.40 5.90
CA THR A 115 -6.00 7.19 6.19
C THR A 115 -4.92 7.13 5.11
N HIS A 116 -5.02 6.21 4.14
CA HIS A 116 -3.98 6.06 3.13
C HIS A 116 -3.92 7.28 2.18
N PRO A 117 -2.73 7.89 1.94
CA PRO A 117 -2.60 9.11 1.12
C PRO A 117 -3.25 9.02 -0.26
N ALA A 118 -3.00 7.92 -0.97
CA ALA A 118 -3.59 7.68 -2.30
C ALA A 118 -5.14 7.62 -2.31
N ARG A 119 -5.79 7.51 -1.14
CA ARG A 119 -7.25 7.57 -1.00
C ARG A 119 -7.73 8.97 -0.68
N LEU A 120 -7.02 9.71 0.18
CA LEU A 120 -7.33 11.10 0.53
C LEU A 120 -7.24 12.03 -0.69
N GLU A 121 -6.13 11.97 -1.43
CA GLU A 121 -5.92 12.77 -2.65
C GLU A 121 -7.04 12.55 -3.67
N ARG A 122 -7.48 11.29 -3.84
CA ARG A 122 -8.53 10.94 -4.78
C ARG A 122 -9.92 11.43 -4.33
N ARG A 123 -10.15 11.55 -3.02
CA ARG A 123 -11.39 12.07 -2.46
C ARG A 123 -11.46 13.59 -2.62
N GLU A 124 -10.37 14.29 -2.31
CA GLU A 124 -10.25 15.73 -2.54
C GLU A 124 -10.36 16.10 -4.02
N GLU A 125 -9.77 15.30 -4.90
CA GLU A 125 -9.86 15.48 -6.36
C GLU A 125 -11.28 15.23 -6.86
N ALA A 126 -11.96 14.18 -6.37
CA ALA A 126 -13.37 13.93 -6.70
C ALA A 126 -14.30 15.03 -6.17
N GLU A 127 -14.09 15.51 -4.94
CA GLU A 127 -14.85 16.61 -4.34
C GLU A 127 -14.63 17.93 -5.09
N ARG A 128 -13.39 18.25 -5.50
CA ARG A 128 -13.10 19.41 -6.36
C ARG A 128 -13.77 19.31 -7.74
N ILE A 129 -13.73 18.13 -8.36
CA ILE A 129 -14.35 17.92 -9.68
C ILE A 129 -15.86 18.13 -9.60
N GLU A 130 -16.53 17.59 -8.57
CA GLU A 130 -17.98 17.74 -8.40
C GLU A 130 -18.37 19.19 -8.05
N GLN A 131 -17.55 19.91 -7.26
CA GLN A 131 -17.77 21.33 -6.95
C GLN A 131 -17.58 22.24 -8.17
N THR A 132 -16.65 21.91 -9.08
CA THR A 132 -16.34 22.74 -10.26
C THR A 132 -17.20 22.37 -11.46
N GLN A 133 -17.66 21.12 -11.55
CA GLN A 133 -18.51 20.58 -12.61
C GLN A 133 -19.52 19.57 -12.04
N PRO A 134 -20.64 20.06 -11.48
CA PRO A 134 -21.67 19.17 -10.94
C PRO A 134 -22.20 18.24 -12.03
N ASN A 135 -22.46 16.97 -11.70
CA ASN A 135 -22.85 15.87 -12.61
C ASN A 135 -21.75 15.26 -13.51
N ARG A 136 -20.47 15.68 -13.43
CA ARG A 136 -19.42 15.08 -14.28
C ARG A 136 -19.08 13.64 -13.85
N LEU A 137 -19.15 13.35 -12.55
CA LEU A 137 -18.95 11.99 -12.04
C LEU A 137 -20.09 11.05 -12.50
N LEU A 138 -21.33 11.56 -12.57
CA LEU A 138 -22.49 10.81 -13.03
C LEU A 138 -22.42 10.46 -14.54
N LYS A 139 -21.92 11.36 -15.40
CA LYS A 139 -21.72 11.07 -16.83
C LYS A 139 -20.67 9.99 -17.10
N ARG A 140 -19.65 9.86 -16.24
CA ARG A 140 -18.61 8.82 -16.36
C ARG A 140 -19.08 7.45 -15.88
N VAL A 141 -19.95 7.41 -14.88
CA VAL A 141 -20.46 6.16 -14.28
C VAL A 141 -21.66 5.61 -15.03
N TYR A 142 -22.54 6.47 -15.56
CA TYR A 142 -23.78 6.04 -16.25
C TYR A 142 -23.74 6.11 -17.77
N GLY A 143 -22.60 6.44 -18.39
CA GLY A 143 -22.38 6.34 -19.84
C GLY A 143 -23.60 6.71 -20.69
N GLN A 144 -23.92 8.01 -20.79
CA GLN A 144 -24.93 8.47 -21.75
C GLN A 144 -24.50 8.07 -23.17
N LYS A 145 -25.06 6.96 -23.66
CA LYS A 145 -25.36 6.80 -25.09
C LYS A 145 -26.53 7.73 -25.36
N GLU A 146 -26.26 8.90 -25.92
CA GLU A 146 -27.27 9.63 -26.68
C GLU A 146 -27.12 9.28 -28.17
N ALA A 147 -28.26 9.34 -28.85
CA ALA A 147 -28.63 8.71 -30.11
C ALA A 147 -27.80 9.10 -31.34
#